data_AF-A0A931V1P0-F1
#
_entry.id   AF-A0A931V1P0-F1
#
_cell.length_a   1.000
_cell.length_b   1.000
_cell.length_c   1.000
_cell.angle_alpha   90.00
_cell.angle_beta   90.00
_cell.angle_gamma   90.00
#
_symmetry.space_group_name_H-M   'P 1'
#
loop_
_entity.id
_entity.type
_entity.pdbx_description
1 polymer ?
#
loop_
_entity_poly.entity_id
_entity_poly.type
_entity_poly.pdbx_seq_one_letter_code
_entity_poly.pdbx_strand_id
1 'polypeptide(L)'
;MKLVAALAVALLAVSCGGDDEDKSPASTPNNPDVLAGSTAFVAVLNPTVNEGHAGGTPASLGTARNDVPVKIGTAAAKTVDGVAVLGVPTGPIEVTVGDAKLTHTVVAEGDVYDAPIALSGANAAYFDGTPVRYAVGKASGAFFYKPTDPIATITDKLAQDDVVVVLGPGVYKGDLKITGSGVVIFGEGWAKNEVVIDGSISAEGGGVRVRGVTLTGNLASKGNNFGISFSVVRGTTSITGNGGVYLRNVFCKSATVPSSNATLLDNFGVAPLTTLPTTGVCG
;
A
#
# COMPACT_ATOMS: atom_id res chain seq x y z
N MET A 1 32.08 -47.43 -30.36
CA MET A 1 33.39 -46.80 -30.68
C MET A 1 33.42 -46.58 -32.19
N LYS A 2 33.67 -45.33 -32.63
CA LYS A 2 33.68 -44.82 -34.03
C LYS A 2 32.29 -44.66 -34.70
N LEU A 3 31.98 -43.66 -35.53
CA LEU A 3 32.44 -42.28 -35.75
C LEU A 3 31.42 -41.60 -36.71
N VAL A 4 31.01 -40.37 -36.39
CA VAL A 4 30.51 -39.21 -37.18
C VAL A 4 30.20 -39.31 -38.70
N ALA A 5 29.05 -38.76 -39.12
CA ALA A 5 28.85 -37.77 -40.23
C ALA A 5 27.37 -37.27 -40.24
N ALA A 6 27.04 -36.06 -39.79
CA ALA A 6 27.04 -34.75 -40.49
C ALA A 6 25.97 -34.59 -41.59
N LEU A 7 24.94 -33.74 -41.35
CA LEU A 7 24.41 -32.83 -42.36
C LEU A 7 23.79 -31.59 -41.71
N ALA A 8 24.49 -30.46 -41.86
CA ALA A 8 24.01 -29.14 -41.55
C ALA A 8 23.27 -28.57 -42.78
N VAL A 9 22.13 -27.91 -42.56
CA VAL A 9 21.53 -27.02 -43.55
C VAL A 9 21.42 -25.66 -42.90
N ALA A 10 22.25 -24.74 -43.39
CA ALA A 10 22.16 -23.33 -43.12
C ALA A 10 21.09 -22.73 -44.06
N LEU A 11 20.14 -21.96 -43.52
CA LEU A 11 19.44 -20.94 -44.29
C LEU A 11 19.79 -19.58 -43.71
N LEU A 12 20.61 -18.86 -44.46
CA LEU A 12 20.74 -17.42 -44.41
C LEU A 12 19.58 -16.82 -45.21
N ALA A 13 18.76 -16.01 -44.56
CA ALA A 13 17.94 -15.01 -45.24
C ALA A 13 18.19 -13.67 -44.55
N VAL A 14 19.07 -12.88 -45.16
CA VAL A 14 19.15 -11.43 -44.95
C VAL A 14 18.14 -10.82 -45.92
N SER A 15 17.13 -10.13 -45.39
CA SER A 15 16.32 -9.18 -46.13
C SER A 15 15.96 -8.02 -45.20
N CYS A 16 16.60 -6.88 -45.45
CA CYS A 16 16.22 -5.58 -44.92
C CYS A 16 14.92 -5.10 -45.57
N GLY A 17 14.12 -4.34 -44.83
CA GLY A 17 13.25 -3.30 -45.40
C GLY A 17 11.82 -3.34 -44.87
N GLY A 18 11.39 -2.25 -44.24
CA GLY A 18 9.99 -1.92 -44.04
C GLY A 18 9.71 -1.36 -42.66
N ASP A 19 9.88 -0.05 -42.53
CA ASP A 19 9.39 0.78 -41.43
C ASP A 19 7.89 0.51 -41.18
N ASP A 20 7.51 0.24 -39.94
CA ASP A 20 6.23 0.69 -39.40
C ASP A 20 6.23 0.61 -37.87
N GLU A 21 5.51 1.56 -37.30
CA GLU A 21 5.47 1.96 -35.91
C GLU A 21 5.10 0.81 -34.97
N ASP A 22 5.98 0.48 -34.02
CA ASP A 22 5.55 -0.15 -32.78
C ASP A 22 6.43 0.33 -31.61
N LYS A 23 6.19 1.59 -31.22
CA LYS A 23 6.49 2.04 -29.87
C LYS A 23 5.55 1.29 -28.93
N SER A 24 5.93 0.07 -28.53
CA SER A 24 5.33 -0.58 -27.37
C SER A 24 5.35 0.40 -26.20
N PRO A 25 4.20 0.64 -25.55
CA PRO A 25 4.07 1.67 -24.53
C PRO A 25 4.97 1.35 -23.33
N ALA A 26 5.43 2.42 -22.68
CA ALA A 26 6.21 2.39 -21.45
C ALA A 26 5.70 1.31 -20.51
N SER A 27 6.59 0.38 -20.13
CA SER A 27 6.33 -0.59 -19.08
C SER A 27 5.97 0.18 -17.81
N THR A 28 4.68 0.21 -17.48
CA THR A 28 4.21 0.58 -16.15
C THR A 28 5.01 -0.27 -15.16
N PRO A 29 5.67 0.33 -14.15
CA PRO A 29 6.39 -0.47 -13.20
C PRO A 29 5.43 -1.46 -12.55
N ASN A 30 5.72 -2.76 -12.67
CA ASN A 30 5.01 -3.81 -11.97
C ASN A 30 5.23 -3.61 -10.47
N ASN A 31 4.39 -2.79 -9.83
CA ASN A 31 4.33 -2.74 -8.39
C ASN A 31 3.59 -4.00 -7.93
N PRO A 32 4.28 -4.98 -7.31
CA PRO A 32 3.64 -6.21 -6.84
C PRO A 32 2.48 -5.87 -5.89
N ASP A 33 1.29 -6.35 -6.23
CA ASP A 33 0.11 -6.23 -5.39
C ASP A 33 0.20 -7.13 -4.15
N VAL A 34 -0.56 -6.82 -3.09
CA VAL A 34 -0.61 -7.62 -1.86
C VAL A 34 -1.98 -8.29 -1.76
N LEU A 35 -2.02 -9.59 -2.01
CA LEU A 35 -3.22 -10.40 -1.86
C LEU A 35 -3.43 -10.80 -0.40
N ALA A 36 -4.69 -10.88 0.03
CA ALA A 36 -5.02 -11.36 1.35
C ALA A 36 -4.58 -12.82 1.54
N GLY A 37 -4.09 -13.13 2.74
CA GLY A 37 -3.48 -14.43 3.04
C GLY A 37 -2.00 -14.56 2.63
N SER A 38 -1.43 -13.60 1.89
CA SER A 38 0.02 -13.53 1.70
C SER A 38 0.68 -12.86 2.91
N THR A 39 1.72 -13.48 3.48
CA THR A 39 2.56 -12.81 4.48
C THR A 39 3.51 -11.85 3.78
N ALA A 40 3.28 -10.54 3.92
CA ALA A 40 3.95 -9.54 3.10
C ALA A 40 4.55 -8.39 3.92
N PHE A 41 5.68 -7.88 3.45
CA PHE A 41 6.35 -6.69 3.97
C PHE A 41 6.47 -5.66 2.85
N VAL A 42 5.81 -4.52 3.01
CA VAL A 42 5.78 -3.40 2.05
C VAL A 42 6.72 -2.32 2.57
N ALA A 43 7.92 -2.25 2.02
CA ALA A 43 8.88 -1.19 2.34
C ALA A 43 8.53 0.07 1.55
N VAL A 44 8.35 1.20 2.23
CA VAL A 44 8.19 2.55 1.62
C VAL A 44 9.40 3.39 1.98
N LEU A 45 10.32 3.61 1.04
CA LEU A 45 11.59 4.26 1.30
C LEU A 45 11.51 5.77 1.15
N ASN A 46 12.09 6.45 2.13
CA ASN A 46 12.19 7.91 2.21
C ASN A 46 10.89 8.62 1.77
N PRO A 47 9.73 8.24 2.37
CA PRO A 47 8.48 8.90 2.06
C PRO A 47 8.61 10.39 2.42
N THR A 48 7.99 11.24 1.60
CA THR A 48 7.89 12.66 1.86
C THR A 48 6.97 12.86 3.05
N VAL A 49 7.48 13.51 4.08
CA VAL A 49 6.67 13.90 5.23
C VAL A 49 5.79 15.07 4.84
N ASN A 50 4.48 14.92 5.01
CA ASN A 50 3.54 16.01 4.75
C ASN A 50 3.71 17.15 5.78
N GLU A 51 3.48 18.39 5.36
CA GLU A 51 3.71 19.59 6.18
C GLU A 51 2.85 19.58 7.46
N GLY A 52 3.44 19.99 8.59
CA GLY A 52 2.75 20.00 9.88
C GLY A 52 2.69 18.63 10.59
N HIS A 53 3.29 17.58 10.00
CA HIS A 53 3.22 16.20 10.50
C HIS A 53 4.59 15.54 10.71
N ALA A 54 5.60 16.34 11.09
CA ALA A 54 6.98 15.87 11.31
C ALA A 54 7.19 15.07 12.61
N GLY A 55 6.17 14.98 13.48
CA GLY A 55 6.24 14.17 14.70
C GLY A 55 6.55 12.70 14.39
N GLY A 56 7.61 12.18 15.01
CA GLY A 56 8.05 10.80 14.80
C GLY A 56 8.81 10.54 13.50
N THR A 57 9.29 11.60 12.84
CA THR A 57 10.23 11.50 11.71
C THR A 57 11.63 11.20 12.22
N PRO A 58 12.32 10.18 11.69
CA PRO A 58 13.71 9.91 12.03
C PRO A 58 14.62 11.12 11.76
N ALA A 59 15.63 11.33 12.61
CA ALA A 59 16.54 12.48 12.53
C ALA A 59 17.33 12.57 11.20
N SER A 60 17.47 11.45 10.49
CA SER A 60 18.11 11.37 9.20
C SER A 60 17.13 10.81 8.16
N LEU A 61 16.69 11.66 7.24
CA LEU A 61 15.91 11.28 6.06
C LEU A 61 16.78 11.50 4.82
N GLY A 62 17.03 10.43 4.07
CA GLY A 62 17.73 10.55 2.79
C GLY A 62 16.77 10.84 1.64
N THR A 63 17.31 10.87 0.42
CA THR A 63 16.55 11.16 -0.80
C THR A 63 16.43 9.96 -1.74
N ALA A 64 17.19 8.89 -1.49
CA ALA A 64 17.17 7.69 -2.32
C ALA A 64 15.84 6.95 -2.14
N ARG A 65 15.06 6.86 -3.21
CA ARG A 65 13.73 6.22 -3.20
C ARG A 65 13.63 5.05 -4.17
N ASN A 66 14.21 5.18 -5.36
CA ASN A 66 14.07 4.22 -6.45
C ASN A 66 15.34 3.40 -6.64
N ASP A 67 15.17 2.19 -7.17
CA ASP A 67 16.24 1.23 -7.48
C ASP A 67 17.08 0.82 -6.26
N VAL A 68 16.57 1.08 -5.04
CA VAL A 68 17.22 0.67 -3.80
C VAL A 68 16.92 -0.80 -3.55
N PRO A 69 17.94 -1.66 -3.38
CA PRO A 69 17.70 -3.06 -3.08
C PRO A 69 17.13 -3.21 -1.67
N VAL A 70 16.06 -4.00 -1.56
CA VAL A 70 15.47 -4.43 -0.30
C VAL A 70 15.52 -5.95 -0.25
N LYS A 71 15.98 -6.50 0.88
CA LYS A 71 16.14 -7.95 1.07
C LYS A 71 15.66 -8.39 2.45
N ILE A 72 14.92 -9.50 2.48
CA ILE A 72 14.48 -10.18 3.71
C ILE A 72 14.66 -11.68 3.49
N GLY A 73 15.60 -12.30 4.20
CA GLY A 73 15.95 -13.71 3.99
C GLY A 73 16.39 -13.97 2.54
N THR A 74 15.69 -14.85 1.83
CA THR A 74 15.92 -15.14 0.40
C THR A 74 15.12 -14.24 -0.54
N ALA A 75 14.12 -13.51 -0.04
CA ALA A 75 13.34 -12.59 -0.85
C ALA A 75 14.12 -11.30 -1.09
N ALA A 76 14.11 -10.81 -2.33
CA ALA A 76 14.74 -9.56 -2.71
C ALA A 76 13.90 -8.84 -3.77
N ALA A 77 13.85 -7.52 -3.66
CA ALA A 77 13.21 -6.62 -4.62
C ALA A 77 14.02 -5.33 -4.72
N LYS A 78 13.76 -4.55 -5.77
CA LYS A 78 14.19 -3.15 -5.84
C LYS A 78 12.97 -2.27 -5.68
N THR A 79 13.16 -1.13 -5.03
CA THR A 79 12.07 -0.16 -4.94
C THR A 79 11.74 0.43 -6.29
N VAL A 80 10.44 0.55 -6.56
CA VAL A 80 9.91 1.36 -7.65
C VAL A 80 8.88 2.34 -7.12
N ASP A 81 9.05 3.60 -7.48
CA ASP A 81 8.34 4.73 -6.88
C ASP A 81 8.38 4.69 -5.34
N GLY A 82 9.57 4.46 -4.79
CA GLY A 82 9.79 4.34 -3.35
C GLY A 82 9.30 3.04 -2.71
N VAL A 83 8.71 2.09 -3.45
CA VAL A 83 8.12 0.88 -2.83
C VAL A 83 8.68 -0.43 -3.33
N ALA A 84 8.89 -1.35 -2.39
CA ALA A 84 9.18 -2.75 -2.62
C ALA A 84 8.23 -3.62 -1.78
N VAL A 85 7.67 -4.67 -2.36
CA VAL A 85 6.88 -5.68 -1.64
C VAL A 85 7.65 -6.99 -1.64
N LEU A 86 7.77 -7.60 -0.47
CA LEU A 86 8.45 -8.87 -0.29
C LEU A 86 7.53 -9.84 0.45
N GLY A 87 7.49 -11.09 0.00
CA GLY A 87 7.00 -12.19 0.82
C GLY A 87 7.98 -12.49 1.94
N VAL A 88 7.49 -12.69 3.16
CA VAL A 88 8.35 -12.86 4.34
C VAL A 88 7.90 -14.06 5.20
N PRO A 89 8.85 -14.75 5.87
CA PRO A 89 8.50 -15.77 6.84
C PRO A 89 7.94 -15.15 8.12
N THR A 90 7.26 -15.96 8.93
CA THR A 90 6.90 -15.59 10.30
C THR A 90 8.13 -15.60 11.21
N GLY A 91 8.05 -14.86 12.32
CA GLY A 91 9.13 -14.73 13.30
C GLY A 91 10.05 -13.52 13.07
N PRO A 92 11.20 -13.47 13.75
CA PRO A 92 12.18 -12.40 13.61
C PRO A 92 12.76 -12.37 12.19
N ILE A 93 12.81 -11.17 11.61
CA ILE A 93 13.38 -10.92 10.29
C ILE A 93 14.41 -9.80 10.35
N GLU A 94 15.46 -9.94 9.54
CA GLU A 94 16.38 -8.84 9.21
C GLU A 94 15.97 -8.25 7.86
N VAL A 95 15.74 -6.94 7.84
CA VAL A 95 15.42 -6.18 6.63
C VAL A 95 16.67 -5.40 6.22
N THR A 96 17.26 -5.79 5.10
CA THR A 96 18.37 -5.04 4.49
C THR A 96 17.80 -4.06 3.48
N VAL A 97 18.18 -2.79 3.57
CA VAL A 97 17.76 -1.70 2.66
C VAL A 97 19.00 -0.95 2.20
N GLY A 98 19.40 -1.09 0.94
CA GLY A 98 20.72 -0.66 0.51
C GLY A 98 21.80 -1.36 1.35
N ASP A 99 22.64 -0.58 2.00
CA ASP A 99 23.68 -1.06 2.93
C ASP A 99 23.23 -1.06 4.40
N ALA A 100 22.03 -0.55 4.70
CA ALA A 100 21.50 -0.45 6.04
C ALA A 100 20.72 -1.71 6.45
N LYS A 101 20.60 -1.92 7.76
CA LYS A 101 19.88 -3.06 8.35
C LYS A 101 18.88 -2.61 9.39
N LEU A 102 17.71 -3.24 9.38
CA LEU A 102 16.64 -3.11 10.36
C LEU A 102 16.19 -4.50 10.81
N THR A 103 15.52 -4.56 11.95
CA THR A 103 14.91 -5.79 12.45
C THR A 103 13.42 -5.60 12.65
N HIS A 104 12.64 -6.63 12.34
CA HIS A 104 11.21 -6.65 12.61
C HIS A 104 10.77 -8.06 13.04
N THR A 105 9.56 -8.21 13.55
CA THR A 105 8.98 -9.51 13.88
C THR A 105 7.63 -9.66 13.20
N VAL A 106 7.53 -10.65 12.32
CA VAL A 106 6.29 -11.03 11.64
C VAL A 106 5.52 -11.96 12.58
N VAL A 107 4.33 -11.54 13.00
CA VAL A 107 3.58 -12.17 14.10
C VAL A 107 2.87 -13.43 13.65
N ALA A 108 2.17 -13.38 12.52
CA ALA A 108 1.41 -14.51 12.00
C ALA A 108 1.48 -14.61 10.47
N GLU A 109 1.17 -15.81 9.96
CA GLU A 109 1.02 -16.03 8.53
C GLU A 109 -0.21 -15.27 7.99
N GLY A 110 -0.04 -14.65 6.82
CA GLY A 110 -1.04 -13.79 6.20
C GLY A 110 -1.11 -12.38 6.79
N ASP A 111 -0.23 -12.02 7.73
CA ASP A 111 -0.07 -10.62 8.14
C ASP A 111 0.63 -9.81 7.04
N VAL A 112 0.12 -8.60 6.83
CA VAL A 112 0.72 -7.61 5.94
C VAL A 112 1.28 -6.47 6.78
N TYR A 113 2.47 -5.98 6.43
CA TYR A 113 3.13 -4.88 7.12
C TYR A 113 3.44 -3.76 6.15
N ASP A 114 2.92 -2.57 6.42
CA ASP A 114 3.31 -1.36 5.69
C ASP A 114 4.39 -0.62 6.51
N ALA A 115 5.62 -0.60 5.97
CA ALA A 115 6.83 -0.19 6.66
C ALA A 115 7.50 1.00 5.97
N PRO A 116 7.12 2.25 6.30
CA PRO A 116 7.88 3.40 5.90
C PRO A 116 9.24 3.43 6.61
N ILE A 117 10.29 3.65 5.82
CA ILE A 117 11.69 3.56 6.24
C ILE A 117 12.41 4.83 5.78
N ALA A 118 12.99 5.55 6.72
CA ALA A 118 13.97 6.57 6.43
C ALA A 118 15.33 5.89 6.22
N LEU A 119 15.95 6.11 5.06
CA LEU A 119 17.26 5.58 4.68
C LEU A 119 18.20 6.74 4.36
N SER A 120 19.33 6.83 5.05
CA SER A 120 20.37 7.85 4.82
C SER A 120 21.77 7.21 4.91
N GLY A 121 22.38 6.96 3.75
CA GLY A 121 23.64 6.23 3.65
C GLY A 121 23.50 4.81 4.21
N ALA A 122 24.35 4.47 5.18
CA ALA A 122 24.32 3.17 5.88
C ALA A 122 23.33 3.11 7.06
N ASN A 123 22.58 4.19 7.33
CA ASN A 123 21.62 4.24 8.42
C ASN A 123 20.19 4.08 7.89
N ALA A 124 19.38 3.31 8.59
CA ALA A 124 17.95 3.23 8.35
C ALA A 124 17.16 3.23 9.67
N ALA A 125 15.93 3.73 9.64
CA ALA A 125 14.99 3.72 10.76
C ALA A 125 13.55 3.63 10.26
N TYR A 126 12.68 2.95 11.01
CA TYR A 126 11.24 3.06 10.81
C TYR A 126 10.73 4.41 11.32
N PHE A 127 9.63 4.90 10.73
CA PHE A 127 8.90 6.04 11.30
C PHE A 127 8.13 5.59 12.55
N ASP A 128 7.89 6.50 13.50
CA ASP A 128 7.15 6.17 14.71
C ASP A 128 5.75 5.61 14.39
N GLY A 129 5.30 4.66 15.21
CA GLY A 129 4.01 3.98 15.00
C GLY A 129 4.00 3.02 13.80
N THR A 130 5.16 2.73 13.20
CA THR A 130 5.30 1.81 12.07
C THR A 130 6.40 0.75 12.33
N PRO A 131 6.40 -0.40 11.62
CA PRO A 131 5.46 -0.84 10.58
C PRO A 131 4.01 -0.99 11.02
N VAL A 132 3.05 -0.66 10.15
CA VAL A 132 1.61 -0.85 10.39
C VAL A 132 1.24 -2.29 10.04
N ARG A 133 0.71 -3.04 11.00
CA ARG A 133 0.29 -4.42 10.83
C ARG A 133 -1.18 -4.51 10.41
N TYR A 134 -1.47 -5.37 9.43
CA TYR A 134 -2.81 -5.78 9.01
C TYR A 134 -2.92 -7.30 9.14
N ALA A 135 -3.70 -7.77 10.11
CA ALA A 135 -3.88 -9.20 10.36
C ALA A 135 -4.91 -9.82 9.42
N VAL A 136 -4.57 -9.97 8.13
CA VAL A 136 -5.53 -10.36 7.06
C VAL A 136 -5.46 -11.84 6.66
N GLY A 137 -4.66 -12.64 7.38
CA GLY A 137 -4.62 -14.09 7.19
C GLY A 137 -5.94 -14.75 7.59
N LYS A 138 -6.35 -15.84 6.91
CA LYS A 138 -7.58 -16.56 7.30
C LYS A 138 -7.58 -17.02 8.77
N ALA A 139 -6.40 -17.32 9.31
CA ALA A 139 -6.23 -17.71 10.71
C ALA A 139 -6.53 -16.57 11.71
N SER A 140 -6.56 -15.30 11.27
CA SER A 140 -6.92 -14.16 12.12
C SER A 140 -8.43 -13.99 12.31
N GLY A 141 -9.25 -14.77 11.60
CA GLY A 141 -10.71 -14.61 11.61
C GLY A 141 -11.23 -13.51 10.69
N ALA A 142 -10.44 -13.10 9.69
CA ALA A 142 -10.86 -12.11 8.70
C ALA A 142 -12.13 -12.52 7.92
N PHE A 143 -13.02 -11.56 7.69
CA PHE A 143 -14.26 -11.73 6.92
C PHE A 143 -14.03 -11.27 5.48
N PHE A 144 -14.23 -12.17 4.53
CA PHE A 144 -13.99 -11.92 3.11
C PHE A 144 -15.31 -11.62 2.41
N TYR A 145 -15.35 -10.50 1.69
CA TYR A 145 -16.51 -10.07 0.93
C TYR A 145 -16.15 -9.87 -0.55
N LYS A 146 -17.16 -10.06 -1.39
CA LYS A 146 -17.15 -9.79 -2.82
C LYS A 146 -18.10 -8.64 -3.12
N PRO A 147 -17.97 -7.97 -4.28
CA PRO A 147 -18.89 -6.92 -4.70
C PRO A 147 -20.37 -7.32 -4.78
N THR A 148 -20.64 -8.63 -4.90
CA THR A 148 -22.01 -9.19 -4.91
C THR A 148 -22.64 -9.28 -3.52
N ASP A 149 -21.85 -9.18 -2.46
CA ASP A 149 -22.36 -9.24 -1.09
C ASP A 149 -23.06 -7.92 -0.73
N PRO A 150 -24.17 -7.95 0.00
CA PRO A 150 -24.87 -6.73 0.40
C PRO A 150 -24.00 -5.83 1.26
N ILE A 151 -23.91 -4.54 0.91
CA ILE A 151 -23.17 -3.54 1.68
C ILE A 151 -23.63 -3.47 3.15
N ALA A 152 -24.91 -3.72 3.42
CA ALA A 152 -25.47 -3.78 4.75
C ALA A 152 -24.79 -4.86 5.62
N THR A 153 -24.51 -6.04 5.05
CA THR A 153 -23.82 -7.13 5.77
C THR A 153 -22.39 -6.74 6.14
N ILE A 154 -21.72 -5.95 5.29
CA ILE A 154 -20.39 -5.42 5.57
C ILE A 154 -20.50 -4.39 6.71
N THR A 155 -21.42 -3.43 6.59
CA THR A 155 -21.65 -2.39 7.61
C THR A 155 -22.02 -2.96 8.99
N ASP A 156 -22.88 -3.99 9.04
CA ASP A 156 -23.22 -4.69 10.29
C ASP A 156 -21.98 -5.31 10.95
N LYS A 157 -20.98 -5.68 10.15
CA LYS A 157 -19.74 -6.25 10.66
C LYS A 157 -18.74 -5.20 11.11
N LEU A 158 -18.68 -4.07 10.41
CA LEU A 158 -17.89 -2.88 10.79
C LEU A 158 -18.42 -2.19 12.06
N ALA A 159 -19.60 -2.57 12.54
CA ALA A 159 -20.13 -2.11 13.81
C ALA A 159 -19.53 -2.84 15.03
N GLN A 160 -18.77 -3.92 14.81
CA GLN A 160 -18.18 -4.75 15.87
C GLN A 160 -16.70 -4.40 16.07
N ASP A 161 -16.22 -4.58 17.30
CA ASP A 161 -14.82 -4.32 17.64
C ASP A 161 -13.88 -5.42 17.11
N ASP A 162 -12.63 -5.04 16.84
CA ASP A 162 -11.51 -5.92 16.47
C ASP A 162 -11.80 -6.83 15.25
N VAL A 163 -12.61 -6.33 14.32
CA VAL A 163 -12.96 -7.04 13.09
C VAL A 163 -12.02 -6.66 11.95
N VAL A 164 -11.59 -7.68 11.19
CA VAL A 164 -10.90 -7.51 9.91
C VAL A 164 -11.84 -7.87 8.77
N VAL A 165 -12.11 -6.92 7.89
CA VAL A 165 -12.87 -7.07 6.65
C VAL A 165 -11.90 -7.00 5.47
N VAL A 166 -11.92 -8.03 4.64
CA VAL A 166 -11.18 -8.09 3.38
C VAL A 166 -12.17 -7.95 2.22
N LEU A 167 -11.90 -6.99 1.34
CA LEU A 167 -12.70 -6.73 0.15
C LEU A 167 -11.94 -7.21 -1.07
N GLY A 168 -12.53 -8.17 -1.81
CA GLY A 168 -12.00 -8.59 -3.11
C GLY A 168 -12.28 -7.55 -4.20
N PRO A 169 -11.57 -7.60 -5.34
CA PRO A 169 -11.71 -6.66 -6.46
C PRO A 169 -13.15 -6.43 -6.93
N GLY A 170 -13.48 -5.17 -7.22
CA GLY A 170 -14.72 -4.72 -7.84
C GLY A 170 -15.39 -3.54 -7.13
N VAL A 171 -16.65 -3.27 -7.48
CA VAL A 171 -17.39 -2.08 -7.03
C VAL A 171 -18.44 -2.42 -5.97
N TYR A 172 -18.25 -1.89 -4.77
CA TYR A 172 -19.16 -1.98 -3.64
C TYR A 172 -20.02 -0.72 -3.58
N LYS A 173 -21.33 -0.84 -3.80
CA LYS A 173 -22.24 0.32 -3.84
C LYS A 173 -22.79 0.65 -2.46
N GLY A 174 -22.73 1.92 -2.09
CA GLY A 174 -23.27 2.45 -0.85
C GLY A 174 -22.19 2.87 0.16
N ASP A 175 -22.66 3.51 1.23
CA ASP A 175 -21.80 4.02 2.28
C ASP A 175 -21.42 2.94 3.29
N LEU A 176 -20.21 3.05 3.84
CA LEU A 176 -19.76 2.25 4.96
C LEU A 176 -19.69 3.11 6.23
N LYS A 177 -20.41 2.67 7.27
CA LYS A 177 -20.32 3.25 8.61
C LYS A 177 -19.57 2.30 9.53
N ILE A 178 -18.50 2.80 10.15
CA ILE A 178 -17.64 2.05 11.06
C ILE A 178 -17.85 2.59 12.47
N THR A 179 -18.55 1.85 13.32
CA THR A 179 -18.74 2.21 14.73
C THR A 179 -17.89 1.39 15.68
N GLY A 180 -17.41 0.21 15.24
CA GLY A 180 -16.48 -0.61 16.02
C GLY A 180 -15.08 -0.02 16.08
N SER A 181 -14.38 -0.30 17.18
CA SER A 181 -12.97 0.04 17.39
C SER A 181 -12.06 -1.09 16.91
N GLY A 182 -10.81 -0.78 16.53
CA GLY A 182 -9.85 -1.77 16.05
C GLY A 182 -10.22 -2.40 14.70
N VAL A 183 -11.18 -1.82 13.98
CA VAL A 183 -11.66 -2.34 12.70
C VAL A 183 -10.63 -2.13 11.60
N VAL A 184 -10.39 -3.15 10.78
CA VAL A 184 -9.55 -3.09 9.59
C VAL A 184 -10.39 -3.34 8.35
N ILE A 185 -10.32 -2.44 7.36
CA ILE A 185 -10.78 -2.67 5.99
C ILE A 185 -9.55 -2.81 5.10
N PHE A 186 -9.41 -3.98 4.48
CA PHE A 186 -8.31 -4.30 3.58
C PHE A 186 -8.85 -4.57 2.17
N GLY A 187 -8.60 -3.67 1.23
CA GLY A 187 -8.84 -3.87 -0.19
C GLY A 187 -7.67 -4.58 -0.85
N GLU A 188 -7.95 -5.66 -1.57
CA GLU A 188 -7.01 -6.30 -2.48
C GLU A 188 -6.83 -5.46 -3.76
N GLY A 189 -5.75 -5.64 -4.53
CA GLY A 189 -5.61 -4.94 -5.82
C GLY A 189 -5.18 -3.47 -5.70
N TRP A 190 -4.49 -3.07 -4.63
CA TRP A 190 -4.17 -1.66 -4.38
C TRP A 190 -3.31 -1.04 -5.50
N ALA A 191 -2.40 -1.81 -6.09
CA ALA A 191 -1.53 -1.35 -7.17
C ALA A 191 -2.32 -0.92 -8.43
N LYS A 192 -3.55 -1.41 -8.59
CA LYS A 192 -4.44 -1.14 -9.72
C LYS A 192 -5.76 -0.48 -9.29
N ASN A 193 -5.91 -0.12 -8.02
CA ASN A 193 -7.13 0.44 -7.45
C ASN A 193 -8.38 -0.44 -7.70
N GLU A 194 -8.26 -1.76 -7.57
CA GLU A 194 -9.31 -2.69 -8.01
C GLU A 194 -10.52 -2.74 -7.08
N VAL A 195 -10.40 -2.32 -5.81
CA VAL A 195 -11.52 -2.19 -4.87
C VAL A 195 -12.04 -0.76 -4.87
N VAL A 196 -13.27 -0.59 -5.34
CA VAL A 196 -13.97 0.70 -5.39
C VAL A 196 -15.17 0.66 -4.46
N ILE A 197 -15.23 1.57 -3.49
CA ILE A 197 -16.40 1.87 -2.69
C ILE A 197 -17.10 3.05 -3.36
N ASP A 198 -18.21 2.74 -4.04
CA ASP A 198 -19.08 3.74 -4.65
C ASP A 198 -20.01 4.34 -3.61
N GLY A 199 -19.42 5.17 -2.74
CA GLY A 199 -20.00 5.74 -1.55
C GLY A 199 -18.95 6.39 -0.65
N SER A 200 -19.36 6.74 0.55
CA SER A 200 -18.53 7.38 1.58
C SER A 200 -18.14 6.40 2.68
N ILE A 201 -17.02 6.68 3.36
CA ILE A 201 -16.69 6.05 4.65
C ILE A 201 -16.88 7.08 5.77
N SER A 202 -17.58 6.66 6.83
CA SER A 202 -17.61 7.38 8.10
C SER A 202 -17.13 6.47 9.23
N ALA A 203 -16.13 6.92 10.00
CA ALA A 203 -15.56 6.17 11.11
C ALA A 203 -15.74 6.92 12.45
N GLU A 204 -16.39 6.27 13.40
CA GLU A 204 -16.62 6.76 14.75
C GLU A 204 -15.75 6.01 15.78
N GLY A 205 -15.46 4.73 15.55
CA GLY A 205 -14.62 3.91 16.43
C GLY A 205 -13.13 4.28 16.38
N GLY A 206 -12.42 3.97 17.46
CA GLY A 206 -10.97 4.23 17.58
C GLY A 206 -10.12 3.13 16.96
N GLY A 207 -8.93 3.44 16.46
CA GLY A 207 -7.99 2.45 15.92
C GLY A 207 -8.40 1.85 14.57
N VAL A 208 -9.35 2.48 13.87
CA VAL A 208 -9.80 2.02 12.55
C VAL A 208 -8.69 2.16 11.52
N ARG A 209 -8.47 1.14 10.69
CA ARG A 209 -7.50 1.14 9.59
C ARG A 209 -8.19 0.83 8.26
N VAL A 210 -7.90 1.61 7.23
CA VAL A 210 -8.38 1.39 5.86
C VAL A 210 -7.17 1.26 4.94
N ARG A 211 -7.16 0.28 4.03
CA ARG A 211 -6.04 0.09 3.11
C ARG A 211 -6.53 -0.33 1.73
N GLY A 212 -5.91 0.20 0.67
CA GLY A 212 -6.07 -0.32 -0.68
C GLY A 212 -7.45 -0.11 -1.31
N VAL A 213 -8.18 0.95 -0.93
CA VAL A 213 -9.53 1.21 -1.48
C VAL A 213 -9.59 2.53 -2.24
N THR A 214 -10.46 2.59 -3.24
CA THR A 214 -10.87 3.85 -3.90
C THR A 214 -12.26 4.24 -3.44
N LEU A 215 -12.42 5.45 -2.92
CA LEU A 215 -13.68 6.03 -2.45
C LEU A 215 -14.17 7.05 -3.47
N THR A 216 -15.38 6.87 -4.01
CA THR A 216 -16.01 7.88 -4.88
C THR A 216 -16.58 9.04 -4.06
N GLY A 217 -17.04 8.75 -2.85
CA GLY A 217 -17.58 9.71 -1.89
C GLY A 217 -16.55 10.26 -0.90
N ASN A 218 -17.05 10.76 0.23
CA ASN A 218 -16.25 11.44 1.25
C ASN A 218 -15.63 10.45 2.23
N LEU A 219 -14.54 10.86 2.87
CA LEU A 219 -13.96 10.19 4.02
C LEU A 219 -14.12 11.07 5.26
N ALA A 220 -14.78 10.56 6.29
CA ALA A 220 -14.91 11.23 7.57
C ALA A 220 -14.48 10.32 8.72
N SER A 221 -13.69 10.83 9.67
CA SER A 221 -13.36 10.09 10.89
C SER A 221 -13.29 10.99 12.11
N LYS A 222 -13.91 10.55 13.21
CA LYS A 222 -13.84 11.20 14.52
C LYS A 222 -13.05 10.38 15.56
N GLY A 223 -12.80 9.11 15.27
CA GLY A 223 -12.10 8.20 16.18
C GLY A 223 -10.60 8.50 16.24
N ASN A 224 -10.00 8.36 17.43
CA ASN A 224 -8.55 8.43 17.60
C ASN A 224 -7.89 7.23 16.90
N ASN A 225 -6.61 7.38 16.54
CA ASN A 225 -5.79 6.37 15.87
C ASN A 225 -6.39 5.86 14.56
N PHE A 226 -7.21 6.65 13.85
CA PHE A 226 -7.64 6.33 12.50
C PHE A 226 -6.42 6.29 11.56
N GLY A 227 -6.33 5.32 10.66
CA GLY A 227 -5.30 5.28 9.64
C GLY A 227 -5.83 4.87 8.29
N ILE A 228 -5.18 5.35 7.24
CA ILE A 228 -5.49 5.00 5.87
C ILE A 228 -4.20 4.85 5.07
N SER A 229 -4.10 3.83 4.23
CA SER A 229 -2.89 3.58 3.45
C SER A 229 -3.21 3.14 2.03
N PHE A 230 -2.39 3.57 1.07
CA PHE A 230 -2.50 3.15 -0.34
C PHE A 230 -3.90 3.27 -0.92
N SER A 231 -4.63 4.32 -0.54
CA SER A 231 -6.04 4.52 -0.90
C SER A 231 -6.25 5.82 -1.67
N VAL A 232 -7.35 5.89 -2.41
CA VAL A 232 -7.77 7.08 -3.17
C VAL A 232 -9.09 7.58 -2.58
N VAL A 233 -9.17 8.88 -2.30
CA VAL A 233 -10.43 9.55 -1.89
C VAL A 233 -10.80 10.62 -2.89
N ARG A 234 -11.86 10.39 -3.67
CA ARG A 234 -12.36 11.35 -4.67
C ARG A 234 -13.24 12.45 -4.08
N GLY A 235 -13.90 12.18 -2.95
CA GLY A 235 -14.62 13.18 -2.16
C GLY A 235 -13.69 14.01 -1.26
N THR A 236 -14.31 14.76 -0.34
CA THR A 236 -13.56 15.50 0.69
C THR A 236 -13.14 14.56 1.82
N THR A 237 -12.02 14.90 2.46
CA THR A 237 -11.53 14.18 3.65
C THR A 237 -11.59 15.09 4.88
N SER A 238 -12.24 14.63 5.94
CA SER A 238 -12.34 15.32 7.23
C SER A 238 -12.05 14.37 8.38
N ILE A 239 -10.86 14.48 8.94
CA ILE A 239 -10.47 13.71 10.12
C ILE A 239 -10.34 14.67 11.30
N THR A 240 -10.92 14.33 12.44
CA THR A 240 -10.84 15.12 13.67
C THR A 240 -10.23 14.36 14.85
N GLY A 241 -10.03 13.06 14.72
CA GLY A 241 -9.31 12.25 15.71
C GLY A 241 -7.79 12.43 15.65
N ASN A 242 -7.08 12.09 16.72
CA ASN A 242 -5.63 12.25 16.85
C ASN A 242 -4.88 10.92 16.69
N GLY A 243 -3.56 10.92 16.49
CA GLY A 243 -2.72 9.70 16.59
C GLY A 243 -2.76 8.78 15.37
N GLY A 244 -3.21 9.27 14.21
CA GLY A 244 -3.36 8.47 13.00
C GLY A 244 -2.09 8.29 12.18
N VAL A 245 -2.03 7.22 11.39
CA VAL A 245 -0.97 6.99 10.39
C VAL A 245 -1.61 6.98 9.00
N TYR A 246 -1.06 7.80 8.09
CA TYR A 246 -1.57 8.00 6.74
C TYR A 246 -0.42 7.82 5.78
N LEU A 247 -0.49 6.78 4.96
CA LEU A 247 0.63 6.37 4.12
C LEU A 247 0.22 6.29 2.66
N ARG A 248 0.81 7.14 1.84
CA ARG A 248 0.76 7.06 0.38
C ARG A 248 -0.67 7.03 -0.20
N ASN A 249 -1.52 7.91 0.32
CA ASN A 249 -2.88 8.10 -0.19
C ASN A 249 -2.96 9.20 -1.25
N VAL A 250 -4.05 9.23 -2.00
CA VAL A 250 -4.38 10.30 -2.94
C VAL A 250 -5.68 10.96 -2.51
N PHE A 251 -5.60 12.21 -2.05
CA PHE A 251 -6.76 13.03 -1.73
C PHE A 251 -7.07 13.98 -2.90
N CYS A 252 -8.14 13.69 -3.62
CA CYS A 252 -8.48 14.42 -4.85
C CYS A 252 -9.13 15.80 -4.60
N LYS A 253 -9.67 16.00 -3.40
CA LYS A 253 -10.27 17.26 -2.95
C LYS A 253 -9.61 17.68 -1.63
N SER A 254 -10.20 18.67 -0.96
CA SER A 254 -9.70 19.12 0.34
C SER A 254 -9.59 17.97 1.34
N ALA A 255 -8.46 17.91 2.03
CA ALA A 255 -8.20 17.00 3.12
C ALA A 255 -7.83 17.80 4.37
N THR A 256 -8.62 17.64 5.42
CA THR A 256 -8.32 18.17 6.75
C THR A 256 -7.92 17.01 7.64
N VAL A 257 -6.68 17.01 8.10
CA VAL A 257 -6.16 16.03 9.07
C VAL A 257 -5.52 16.81 10.22
N PRO A 258 -5.82 16.49 11.49
CA PRO A 258 -5.28 17.26 12.62
C PRO A 258 -3.76 17.07 12.71
N SER A 259 -3.03 18.16 12.90
CA SER A 259 -1.56 18.14 12.95
C SER A 259 -1.00 17.56 14.25
N SER A 260 -1.73 17.64 15.36
CA SER A 260 -1.26 17.14 16.65
C SER A 260 -1.21 15.60 16.66
N ASN A 261 0.01 15.07 16.52
CA ASN A 261 0.38 13.66 16.67
C ASN A 261 -0.07 12.71 15.54
N ALA A 262 -0.38 13.21 14.35
CA ALA A 262 -0.59 12.35 13.18
C ALA A 262 0.70 12.22 12.34
N THR A 263 0.95 11.02 11.81
CA THR A 263 2.06 10.72 10.90
C THR A 263 1.51 10.65 9.47
N LEU A 264 1.84 11.64 8.64
CA LEU A 264 1.43 11.70 7.23
C LEU A 264 2.66 11.58 6.33
N LEU A 265 2.71 10.48 5.58
CA LEU A 265 3.83 10.09 4.74
C LEU A 265 3.33 9.85 3.31
N ASP A 266 3.91 10.51 2.32
CA ASP A 266 3.60 10.37 0.89
C ASP A 266 2.13 10.63 0.50
N ASN A 267 1.37 11.42 1.26
CA ASN A 267 -0.02 11.70 0.89
C ASN A 267 -0.11 12.81 -0.16
N PHE A 268 -0.64 12.48 -1.32
CA PHE A 268 -0.88 13.44 -2.42
C PHE A 268 -2.18 14.21 -2.21
N GLY A 269 -2.22 15.45 -2.69
CA GLY A 269 -3.30 16.41 -2.43
C GLY A 269 -3.15 17.15 -1.09
N VAL A 270 -2.08 16.89 -0.35
CA VAL A 270 -1.72 17.55 0.91
C VAL A 270 -0.28 18.05 0.80
N ALA A 271 0.00 19.25 1.31
CA ALA A 271 1.34 19.82 1.23
C ALA A 271 2.41 18.88 1.87
N PRO A 272 3.63 18.81 1.31
CA PRO A 272 4.09 19.54 0.12
C PRO A 272 3.69 18.87 -1.21
N LEU A 273 3.09 17.68 -1.19
CA LEU A 273 2.68 16.90 -2.37
C LEU A 273 1.31 17.32 -2.90
N THR A 274 1.17 18.57 -3.34
CA THR A 274 -0.13 19.09 -3.82
C THR A 274 -0.49 18.62 -5.25
N THR A 275 0.49 18.18 -6.04
CA THR A 275 0.26 17.61 -7.37
C THR A 275 -0.14 16.13 -7.27
N LEU A 276 -1.18 15.73 -7.99
CA LEU A 276 -1.67 14.36 -8.01
C LEU A 276 -0.81 13.46 -8.93
N PRO A 277 -0.59 12.19 -8.58
CA PRO A 277 0.44 11.35 -9.22
C PRO A 277 0.12 10.89 -10.65
N THR A 278 -1.14 10.93 -11.11
CA THR A 278 -1.54 10.61 -12.51
C THR A 278 -2.86 11.26 -12.91
N THR A 279 -3.07 11.45 -14.22
CA THR A 279 -4.36 11.81 -14.82
C THR A 279 -5.33 10.61 -14.77
N GLY A 280 -6.53 10.80 -14.19
CA GLY A 280 -7.61 9.81 -14.18
C GLY A 280 -7.94 9.19 -12.81
N VAL A 281 -7.05 9.29 -11.81
CA VAL A 281 -7.33 8.78 -10.45
C VAL A 281 -8.44 9.58 -9.75
N CYS A 282 -8.53 10.87 -10.06
CA CYS A 282 -9.47 11.82 -9.49
C CYS A 282 -10.58 12.26 -10.47
N GLY A 283 -10.72 11.56 -11.60
CA GLY A 283 -11.73 11.82 -12.62
C GLY A 283 -13.13 11.31 -12.26
#